data_AF-A0A4D7DFZ6-F1
#
_entry.id   AF-A0A4D7DFZ6-F1
#
_cell.length_a   1.000
_cell.length_b   1.000
_cell.length_c   1.000
_cell.angle_alpha   90.00
_cell.angle_beta   90.00
_cell.angle_gamma   90.00
#
_symmetry.space_group_name_H-M   'P 1'
#
loop_
_entity.id
_entity.type
_entity.pdbx_description
1 polymer ?
#
loop_
_entity_poly.entity_id
_entity_poly.type
_entity_poly.pdbx_seq_one_letter_code
_entity_poly.pdbx_strand_id
1 'polypeptide(L)'
;MADLFEVAPSAVAAALGAGGNGSGANGRGSPYHAPEPPHKRLVVKATGPEGQPFTVTGQAARTLLALVKAGAAGVTALGIASWAFRLSHYVMVLRRKHRLAIPMLWEAHEGGKHGRYVLPSTVTILEIISD
;
A
#
# COMPACT_ATOMS: atom_id res chain seq x y z
N MET A 1 -32.51 16.07 46.96
CA MET A 1 -32.89 16.95 45.84
C MET A 1 -33.17 16.04 44.66
N ALA A 2 -34.46 15.78 44.43
CA ALA A 2 -35.12 14.85 43.49
C ALA A 2 -34.76 13.35 43.67
N ASP A 3 -35.65 12.42 44.08
CA ASP A 3 -36.96 11.98 43.52
C ASP A 3 -36.81 11.41 42.09
N LEU A 4 -37.42 10.31 41.64
CA LEU A 4 -38.37 9.33 42.16
C LEU A 4 -38.39 8.15 41.15
N PHE A 5 -38.77 6.97 41.63
CA PHE A 5 -39.14 5.81 40.83
C PHE A 5 -40.36 6.06 39.92
N GLU A 6 -40.52 5.17 38.93
CA GLU A 6 -41.79 4.71 38.30
C GLU A 6 -42.46 5.59 37.22
N VAL A 7 -42.77 5.01 36.04
CA VAL A 7 -44.08 4.38 35.69
C VAL A 7 -43.96 3.61 34.34
N ALA A 8 -44.12 2.29 34.44
CA ALA A 8 -44.94 1.31 33.68
C ALA A 8 -45.33 1.46 32.16
N PRO A 9 -45.75 0.34 31.52
CA PRO A 9 -45.76 0.08 30.08
C PRO A 9 -47.07 0.47 29.36
N SER A 10 -47.07 0.53 28.02
CA SER A 10 -48.29 0.31 27.23
C SER A 10 -48.01 -0.01 25.77
N ALA A 11 -48.69 -1.04 25.26
CA ALA A 11 -48.68 -1.51 23.89
C ALA A 11 -49.99 -1.14 23.18
N VAL A 12 -49.94 -0.60 21.95
CA VAL A 12 -51.01 -0.60 20.93
C VAL A 12 -50.30 -0.45 19.57
N ALA A 13 -50.12 -1.49 18.75
CA ALA A 13 -51.04 -2.19 17.85
C ALA A 13 -51.38 -1.47 16.53
N ALA A 14 -51.12 -2.20 15.43
CA ALA A 14 -51.66 -2.15 14.06
C ALA A 14 -51.19 -1.03 13.09
N ALA A 15 -50.50 -1.41 12.00
CA ALA A 15 -51.15 -1.84 10.76
C ALA A 15 -50.14 -2.27 9.65
N LEU A 16 -50.34 -3.51 9.19
CA LEU A 16 -50.35 -4.00 7.79
C LEU A 16 -49.46 -3.32 6.73
N GLY A 17 -48.51 -4.10 6.21
CA GLY A 17 -47.80 -3.82 4.96
C GLY A 17 -46.96 -5.02 4.52
N ALA A 18 -47.62 -6.13 4.19
CA ALA A 18 -46.98 -7.28 3.54
C ALA A 18 -46.55 -6.88 2.12
N GLY A 19 -45.26 -6.61 1.94
CA GLY A 19 -44.59 -6.58 0.65
C GLY A 19 -43.53 -7.66 0.65
N GLY A 20 -43.96 -8.91 0.44
CA GLY A 20 -43.03 -10.02 0.26
C GLY A 20 -42.18 -9.78 -0.98
N ASN A 21 -40.86 -9.88 -0.81
CA ASN A 21 -39.95 -10.31 -1.86
C ASN A 21 -38.97 -11.31 -1.22
N GLY A 22 -39.51 -12.49 -0.91
CA GLY A 22 -38.68 -13.68 -0.91
C GLY A 22 -38.25 -13.95 -2.34
N SER A 23 -36.95 -13.87 -2.62
CA SER A 23 -36.37 -14.47 -3.81
C SER A 23 -34.95 -14.92 -3.51
N GLY A 24 -34.81 -16.25 -3.38
CA GLY A 24 -33.59 -16.92 -3.83
C GLY A 24 -32.55 -17.26 -2.77
N ALA A 25 -32.93 -17.93 -1.69
CA ALA A 25 -32.01 -18.92 -1.11
C ALA A 25 -31.95 -20.12 -2.07
N ASN A 26 -31.21 -20.01 -3.19
CA ASN A 26 -30.90 -21.14 -4.08
C ASN A 26 -29.67 -20.82 -4.94
N GLY A 27 -28.51 -21.00 -4.32
CA GLY A 27 -27.27 -21.20 -5.04
C GLY A 27 -26.26 -21.69 -4.04
N ARG A 28 -25.90 -22.98 -4.10
CA ARG A 28 -24.58 -23.40 -3.59
C ARG A 28 -23.56 -22.78 -4.55
N GLY A 29 -23.36 -21.47 -4.43
CA GLY A 29 -22.34 -20.75 -5.15
C GLY A 29 -21.03 -21.42 -4.82
N SER A 30 -20.27 -21.75 -5.86
CA SER A 30 -18.89 -22.18 -5.70
C SER A 30 -18.21 -21.25 -4.67
N PRO A 31 -17.57 -21.76 -3.60
CA PRO A 31 -16.83 -20.91 -2.66
C PRO A 31 -15.69 -20.15 -3.35
N TYR A 32 -15.41 -20.50 -4.61
CA TYR A 32 -14.50 -19.79 -5.48
C TYR A 32 -15.25 -18.66 -6.19
N HIS A 33 -14.99 -17.43 -5.75
CA HIS A 33 -15.22 -16.25 -6.58
C HIS A 33 -14.41 -16.41 -7.88
N ALA A 34 -15.00 -16.02 -9.01
CA ALA A 34 -14.23 -15.86 -10.24
C ALA A 34 -13.05 -14.92 -9.94
N PRO A 35 -11.82 -15.23 -10.41
CA PRO A 35 -10.67 -14.39 -10.11
C PRO A 35 -10.96 -12.97 -10.59
N GLU A 36 -10.81 -12.00 -9.69
CA GLU A 36 -10.88 -10.60 -10.07
C GLU A 36 -9.83 -10.30 -11.14
N PRO A 37 -10.12 -9.38 -12.08
CA PRO A 37 -9.12 -8.94 -13.04
C PRO A 37 -7.87 -8.43 -12.29
N PRO A 38 -6.66 -8.70 -12.81
CA PRO A 38 -5.44 -8.34 -12.11
C PRO A 38 -5.41 -6.84 -11.84
N HIS A 39 -5.09 -6.45 -10.61
CA HIS A 39 -4.93 -5.05 -10.26
C HIS A 39 -3.79 -4.43 -11.05
N LYS A 40 -3.98 -3.15 -11.42
CA LYS A 40 -2.97 -2.41 -12.16
C LYS A 40 -1.63 -2.38 -11.41
N ARG A 41 -0.54 -2.76 -12.05
CA ARG A 41 0.81 -2.76 -11.50
C ARG A 41 1.57 -1.53 -11.99
N LEU A 42 2.16 -0.81 -11.04
CA LEU A 42 3.10 0.26 -11.37
C LEU A 42 4.31 -0.31 -12.11
N VAL A 43 4.65 0.25 -13.25
CA VAL A 43 5.85 -0.04 -14.03
C VAL A 43 6.62 1.25 -14.24
N VAL A 44 7.93 1.23 -14.00
CA VAL A 44 8.80 2.38 -14.23
C VAL A 44 9.96 1.94 -15.10
N LYS A 45 10.17 2.66 -16.20
CA LYS A 45 11.36 2.54 -17.05
C LYS A 45 12.31 3.66 -16.68
N ALA A 46 13.58 3.34 -16.49
CA ALA A 46 14.59 4.31 -16.08
C ALA A 46 15.96 3.95 -16.67
N THR A 47 16.89 4.90 -16.70
CA THR A 47 18.31 4.62 -16.96
C THR A 47 19.10 4.68 -15.66
N GLY A 48 20.06 3.77 -15.52
CA GLY A 48 21.01 3.75 -14.40
C GLY A 48 22.23 4.65 -14.64
N PRO A 49 23.20 4.65 -13.71
CA PRO A 49 24.40 5.48 -13.82
C PRO A 49 25.29 5.12 -15.02
N GLU A 50 25.25 3.87 -15.48
CA GLU A 50 25.97 3.40 -16.67
C GLU A 50 25.19 3.68 -17.98
N GLY A 51 24.02 4.32 -17.90
CA GLY A 51 23.20 4.70 -19.05
C GLY A 51 22.28 3.60 -19.61
N GLN A 52 22.41 2.34 -19.15
CA GLN A 52 21.53 1.27 -19.64
C GLN A 52 20.10 1.44 -19.11
N PRO A 53 19.08 1.30 -19.99
CA PRO A 53 17.69 1.31 -19.57
C PRO A 53 17.34 0.02 -18.83
N PHE A 54 16.48 0.14 -17.82
CA PHE A 54 15.91 -0.98 -17.09
C PHE A 54 14.47 -0.71 -16.69
N THR A 55 13.74 -1.80 -16.41
CA THR A 55 12.34 -1.76 -16.01
C THR A 55 12.19 -2.35 -14.62
N VAL A 56 11.45 -1.66 -13.76
CA VAL A 56 11.03 -2.13 -12.44
C VAL A 56 9.53 -2.11 -12.32
N THR A 57 8.97 -3.01 -11.50
CA THR A 57 7.51 -3.15 -11.34
C THR A 57 7.08 -3.21 -9.88
N GLY A 58 5.82 -2.90 -9.61
CA GLY A 58 5.18 -3.04 -8.30
C GLY A 58 5.86 -2.19 -7.22
N GLN A 59 6.10 -2.80 -6.04
CA GLN A 59 6.69 -2.08 -4.91
C GLN A 59 8.16 -1.67 -5.14
N ALA A 60 8.91 -2.39 -5.97
CA ALA A 60 10.26 -1.98 -6.35
C ALA A 60 10.23 -0.69 -7.20
N ALA A 61 9.27 -0.58 -8.13
CA ALA A 61 9.06 0.64 -8.90
C ALA A 61 8.66 1.82 -8.01
N ARG A 62 7.73 1.60 -7.08
CA ARG A 62 7.31 2.63 -6.12
C ARG A 62 8.47 3.09 -5.22
N THR A 63 9.31 2.14 -4.80
CA THR A 63 10.54 2.42 -4.04
C THR A 63 11.54 3.24 -4.84
N LEU A 64 11.74 2.93 -6.12
CA LEU A 64 12.62 3.71 -6.99
C LEU A 64 12.15 5.16 -7.10
N LEU A 65 10.86 5.39 -7.36
CA LEU A 65 10.30 6.74 -7.43
C LEU A 65 10.46 7.51 -6.12
N ALA A 66 10.23 6.86 -4.98
CA ALA A 66 10.40 7.47 -3.68
C ALA A 66 11.86 7.89 -3.42
N LEU A 67 12.81 7.02 -3.77
CA LEU A 67 14.24 7.30 -3.66
C LEU A 67 14.68 8.44 -4.59
N VAL A 68 14.25 8.43 -5.85
CA VAL A 68 14.56 9.51 -6.82
C VAL A 68 13.98 10.83 -6.34
N LYS A 69 12.74 10.85 -5.86
CA LYS A 69 12.10 12.05 -5.32
C LYS A 69 12.81 12.58 -4.07
N ALA A 70 13.28 11.69 -3.19
CA ALA A 70 13.97 12.08 -1.97
C ALA A 70 15.43 12.50 -2.22
N GLY A 71 16.06 11.98 -3.27
CA GLY A 71 17.46 12.26 -3.60
C GLY A 71 18.41 11.99 -2.43
N ALA A 72 19.22 12.99 -2.10
CA ALA A 72 20.19 12.93 -0.99
C ALA A 72 19.54 12.79 0.40
N ALA A 73 18.29 13.23 0.58
CA ALA A 73 17.58 13.06 1.85
C ALA A 73 17.27 11.58 2.11
N GLY A 74 17.08 10.78 1.06
CA GLY A 74 16.76 9.36 1.17
C GLY A 74 15.40 9.08 1.83
N VAL A 75 15.13 7.79 2.05
CA VAL A 75 13.87 7.30 2.61
C VAL A 75 14.11 6.35 3.77
N THR A 76 13.23 6.39 4.77
CA THR A 76 13.19 5.44 5.88
C THR A 76 11.92 4.60 5.77
N ALA A 77 11.91 3.38 6.33
CA ALA A 77 10.71 2.55 6.33
C ALA A 77 9.54 3.26 7.02
N LEU A 78 9.82 3.99 8.10
CA LEU A 78 8.84 4.79 8.83
C LEU A 78 8.24 5.91 7.97
N GLY A 79 9.07 6.65 7.22
CA GLY A 79 8.61 7.77 6.38
C GLY A 79 7.69 7.36 5.21
N ILE A 80 7.72 6.07 4.82
CA ILE A 80 6.87 5.52 3.75
C ILE A 80 6.08 4.29 4.21
N ALA A 81 5.77 4.23 5.51
CA ALA A 81 5.19 3.06 6.18
C ALA A 81 3.83 2.61 5.63
N SER A 82 3.06 3.50 5.00
CA SER A 82 1.73 3.16 4.44
C SER A 82 1.77 2.10 3.34
N TRP A 83 2.95 1.80 2.78
CA TRP A 83 3.10 0.76 1.76
C TRP A 83 4.42 0.00 1.81
N ALA A 84 5.46 0.53 2.46
CA ALA A 84 6.82 0.01 2.36
C ALA A 84 7.21 -1.02 3.45
N PHE A 85 6.33 -1.97 3.78
CA PHE A 85 6.56 -2.97 4.84
C PHE A 85 7.84 -3.81 4.65
N ARG A 86 8.32 -3.93 3.41
CA ARG A 86 9.55 -4.67 3.07
C ARG A 86 10.58 -3.79 2.35
N LEU A 87 10.73 -2.53 2.77
CA LEU A 87 11.65 -1.56 2.14
C LEU A 87 13.04 -2.14 1.85
N SER A 88 13.66 -2.81 2.83
CA SER A 88 15.00 -3.40 2.68
C SER A 88 15.07 -4.43 1.55
N HIS A 89 14.01 -5.22 1.34
CA HIS A 89 13.92 -6.17 0.25
C HIS A 89 13.79 -5.45 -1.11
N TYR A 90 12.97 -4.41 -1.19
CA TYR A 90 12.82 -3.63 -2.43
C TYR A 90 14.14 -2.94 -2.81
N VAL A 91 14.85 -2.36 -1.85
CA VAL A 91 16.20 -1.78 -2.06
C VAL A 91 17.20 -2.85 -2.48
N MET A 92 17.19 -4.03 -1.86
CA MET A 92 18.05 -5.14 -2.27
C MET A 92 17.79 -5.53 -3.75
N VAL A 93 16.53 -5.60 -4.18
CA VAL A 93 16.18 -5.87 -5.59
C VAL A 93 16.78 -4.80 -6.51
N LEU A 94 16.62 -3.52 -6.17
CA LEU A 94 17.18 -2.40 -6.94
C LEU A 94 18.71 -2.47 -7.05
N ARG A 95 19.40 -2.72 -5.94
CA ARG A 95 20.86 -2.87 -5.91
C ARG A 95 21.33 -4.05 -6.75
N ARG A 96 20.72 -5.24 -6.57
CA ARG A 96 21.19 -6.48 -7.20
C ARG A 96 20.86 -6.57 -8.69
N LYS A 97 19.66 -6.15 -9.10
CA LYS A 97 19.20 -6.30 -10.48
C LYS A 97 19.61 -5.15 -11.39
N HIS A 98 19.75 -3.94 -10.84
CA HIS A 98 19.98 -2.72 -11.63
C HIS A 98 21.26 -1.99 -11.23
N ARG A 99 22.09 -2.60 -10.36
CA ARG A 99 23.41 -2.10 -9.95
C ARG A 99 23.37 -0.67 -9.38
N LEU A 100 22.22 -0.27 -8.81
CA LEU A 100 22.08 1.04 -8.19
C LEU A 100 22.81 1.05 -6.85
N ALA A 101 23.76 1.96 -6.69
CA ALA A 101 24.32 2.31 -5.39
C ALA A 101 23.24 3.03 -4.57
N ILE A 102 22.76 2.35 -3.53
CA ILE A 102 21.75 2.86 -2.60
C ILE A 102 22.24 2.58 -1.18
N PRO A 103 23.22 3.27 -0.58
CA PRO A 103 23.72 2.96 0.75
C PRO A 103 22.63 3.08 1.82
N MET A 104 22.83 2.39 2.94
CA MET A 104 22.02 2.56 4.14
C MET A 104 22.86 3.32 5.17
N LEU A 105 22.29 4.37 5.73
CA LEU A 105 22.82 5.12 6.86
C LEU A 105 21.96 4.81 8.08
N TRP A 106 22.60 4.65 9.24
CA TRP A 106 21.86 4.55 10.50
C TRP A 106 21.45 5.94 10.95
N GLU A 107 20.17 6.10 11.25
CA GLU A 107 19.62 7.32 11.83
C GLU A 107 19.00 7.00 13.18
N ALA A 108 19.36 7.78 14.20
CA ALA A 108 18.81 7.65 15.53
C ALA A 108 17.34 8.11 15.56
N HIS A 109 16.52 7.44 16.34
CA HIS A 109 15.16 7.88 16.66
C HIS A 109 14.80 7.47 18.09
N GLU A 110 13.70 8.01 18.61
CA GLU A 110 13.19 7.60 19.92
C GLU A 110 12.88 6.10 19.92
N GLY A 111 13.57 5.34 20.77
CA GLY A 111 13.42 3.88 20.84
C GLY A 111 14.42 3.08 19.99
N GLY A 112 15.39 3.71 19.31
CA GLY A 112 16.52 2.99 18.70
C GLY A 112 17.13 3.67 17.48
N LYS A 113 17.34 2.89 16.42
CA LYS A 113 17.85 3.37 15.13
C LYS A 113 17.09 2.73 13.97
N HIS A 114 16.86 3.49 12.92
CA HIS A 114 16.29 2.99 11.67
C HIS A 114 17.27 3.21 10.51
N GLY A 115 17.13 2.38 9.47
CA GLY A 115 17.93 2.52 8.25
C GLY A 115 17.33 3.57 7.33
N ARG A 116 18.14 4.57 6.97
CA ARG A 116 17.86 5.54 5.90
C ARG A 116 18.57 5.11 4.62
N TYR A 117 17.81 4.91 3.56
CA TYR A 117 18.34 4.54 2.25
C TYR A 117 18.45 5.78 1.36
N VAL A 118 19.64 6.06 0.86
CA VAL A 118 19.93 7.23 0.01
C VAL A 118 20.25 6.76 -1.40
N LEU A 119 19.86 7.51 -2.44
CA LEU A 119 20.16 7.20 -3.84
C LEU A 119 21.20 8.17 -4.40
N PRO A 120 22.51 7.91 -4.24
CA PRO A 120 23.58 8.66 -4.88
C PRO A 120 23.74 8.33 -6.37
N SER A 121 23.23 7.18 -6.82
CA SER A 121 23.30 6.83 -8.25
C SER A 121 22.44 7.79 -9.07
N THR A 122 22.99 8.29 -10.17
CA THR A 122 22.19 9.00 -11.18
C THR A 122 21.17 8.05 -11.78
N VAL A 123 19.89 8.38 -11.61
CA VAL A 123 18.78 7.65 -12.20
C VAL A 123 17.87 8.64 -12.91
N THR A 124 17.64 8.41 -14.19
CA THR A 124 16.68 9.20 -14.98
C THR A 124 15.44 8.37 -15.22
N ILE A 125 14.29 8.86 -14.78
CA ILE A 125 12.99 8.23 -15.08
C ILE A 125 12.62 8.55 -16.52
N LEU A 126 12.40 7.51 -17.32
CA LEU A 126 12.00 7.65 -18.73
C LEU A 126 10.48 7.61 -18.86
N GLU A 127 9.83 6.67 -18.14
CA GLU A 127 8.40 6.42 -18.28
C GLU A 127 7.81 5.84 -16.98
N ILE A 128 6.56 6.22 -16.67
CA ILE A 128 5.78 5.68 -15.56
C ILE A 128 4.45 5.19 -16.13
N ILE A 129 4.18 3.88 -15.98
CA ILE A 129 2.99 3.22 -16.51
C ILE A 129 2.21 2.61 -15.34
N SER A 130 0.90 2.75 -15.36
CA SER A 130 -0.01 1.99 -14.49
C SER A 130 -0.71 0.95 -15.36
N ASP A 131 -0.15 -0.25 -15.40
CA ASP A 131 -0.62 -1.39 -16.21
C ASP A 131 -1.66 -2.22 -15.48
#